data_AF-Q12HR9-F1
#
_entry.id   AF-Q12HR9-F1
#
_cell.length_a   1.000
_cell.length_b   1.000
_cell.length_c   1.000
_cell.angle_alpha   90.00
_cell.angle_beta   90.00
_cell.angle_gamma   90.00
#
_symmetry.space_group_name_H-M   'P 1'
#
loop_
_entity.id
_entity.type
_entity.pdbx_description
1 polymer ?
#
loop_
_entity_poly.entity_id
_entity_poly.type
_entity_poly.pdbx_seq_one_letter_code
_entity_poly.pdbx_strand_id
1 'polypeptide(L)' 'MDMTSVLLETAQQVFQYPVEADTPFISIPGSSLQLMHFKAQIEAKTACSIPLEQLYQVSSIRQLAALLPQFALNVTFGDI' A
#
# COMPACT_ATOMS: atom_id res chain seq x y z
N MET A 1 -13.75 5.51 6.52
CA MET A 1 -13.41 4.47 5.53
C MET A 1 -12.25 3.69 6.11
N ASP A 2 -12.32 2.37 6.14
CA ASP A 2 -11.28 1.52 6.73
C ASP A 2 -10.05 1.43 5.79
N MET A 3 -8.85 1.56 6.34
CA MET A 3 -7.61 1.65 5.55
C MET A 3 -7.35 0.35 4.77
N THR A 4 -7.62 -0.81 5.38
CA THR A 4 -7.48 -2.11 4.71
C THR A 4 -8.39 -2.20 3.50
N SER A 5 -9.61 -1.65 3.59
CA SER A 5 -10.56 -1.61 2.47
C SER A 5 -10.06 -0.76 1.30
N VAL A 6 -9.46 0.41 1.57
CA VAL A 6 -8.86 1.28 0.53
C VAL A 6 -7.71 0.58 -0.18
N LEU A 7 -6.85 -0.10 0.58
CA LEU A 7 -5.73 -0.86 0.03
C LEU A 7 -6.21 -2.05 -0.81
N LEU A 8 -7.21 -2.78 -0.34
CA LEU A 8 -7.78 -3.92 -1.07
C LEU A 8 -8.40 -3.51 -2.39
N GLU A 9 -9.18 -2.42 -2.39
CA GLU A 9 -9.74 -1.87 -3.63
C GLU A 9 -8.63 -1.50 -4.61
N THR A 10 -7.60 -0.79 -4.12
CA THR A 10 -6.46 -0.38 -4.95
C THR A 10 -5.66 -1.58 -5.48
N ALA A 11 -5.47 -2.62 -4.66
CA ALA A 11 -4.79 -3.84 -5.06
C ALA A 11 -5.55 -4.58 -6.17
N GLN A 12 -6.86 -4.75 -6.01
CA GLN A 12 -7.70 -5.39 -7.01
C GLN A 12 -7.69 -4.64 -8.35
N GLN A 13 -7.64 -3.31 -8.33
CA GLN A 13 -7.54 -2.48 -9.54
C GLN A 13 -6.17 -2.66 -10.25
N VAL A 14 -5.08 -2.79 -9.50
CA VAL A 14 -3.71 -2.84 -10.06
C VAL A 14 -3.30 -4.25 -10.50
N PHE A 15 -3.56 -5.24 -9.68
CA PHE A 15 -3.15 -6.62 -9.95
C PHE A 15 -4.13 -7.35 -10.86
N GLN A 16 -5.36 -6.85 -11.00
CA GLN A 16 -6.44 -7.51 -11.74
C GLN A 16 -6.63 -8.99 -11.32
N TYR A 17 -6.34 -9.26 -10.04
CA TYR A 17 -6.35 -10.57 -9.41
C TYR A 17 -7.15 -10.47 -8.11
N PRO A 18 -7.89 -11.52 -7.70
CA PRO A 18 -8.56 -11.54 -6.41
C PRO A 18 -7.51 -11.50 -5.27
N VAL A 19 -7.41 -10.35 -4.60
CA VAL A 19 -6.53 -10.13 -3.44
C VAL A 19 -7.41 -10.00 -2.20
N GLU A 20 -7.15 -10.82 -1.20
CA GLU A 20 -7.76 -10.71 0.13
C GLU A 20 -6.79 -10.04 1.11
N ALA A 21 -7.31 -9.60 2.27
CA ALA A 21 -6.53 -8.85 3.26
C ALA A 21 -5.28 -9.61 3.73
N ASP A 22 -5.40 -10.93 3.83
CA ASP A 22 -4.38 -11.85 4.35
C ASP A 22 -3.68 -12.63 3.23
N THR A 23 -4.01 -12.35 1.96
CA THR A 23 -3.30 -12.94 0.81
C THR A 23 -1.84 -12.51 0.85
N PRO A 24 -0.89 -13.47 0.81
CA PRO A 24 0.50 -13.13 0.77
C PRO A 24 0.86 -12.47 -0.57
N PHE A 25 1.60 -11.35 -0.56
CA PHE A 25 1.96 -10.62 -1.79
C PHE A 25 2.73 -11.49 -2.78
N ILE A 26 3.53 -12.44 -2.29
CA ILE A 26 4.26 -13.41 -3.13
C ILE A 26 3.35 -14.35 -3.93
N SER A 27 2.11 -14.53 -3.49
CA SER A 27 1.11 -15.37 -4.18
C SER A 27 0.26 -14.56 -5.16
N ILE A 28 0.37 -13.23 -5.14
CA ILE A 28 -0.31 -12.36 -6.10
C ILE A 28 0.51 -12.42 -7.40
N PRO A 29 -0.05 -12.90 -8.51
CA PRO A 29 0.63 -12.85 -9.78
C PRO A 29 0.78 -11.38 -10.19
N GLY A 30 2.02 -10.90 -10.23
CA GLY A 30 2.30 -9.53 -10.63
C GLY A 30 3.77 -9.24 -10.86
N SER A 31 4.01 -8.28 -11.75
CA SER A 31 5.37 -7.77 -12.03
C SER A 31 5.78 -6.71 -11.01
N SER A 32 7.08 -6.49 -10.80
CA SER A 32 7.60 -5.39 -9.97
C SER A 32 7.01 -4.02 -10.36
N LEU A 33 6.66 -3.84 -11.64
CA LEU A 33 5.97 -2.65 -12.15
C LEU A 33 4.58 -2.45 -11.54
N GLN A 34 3.81 -3.54 -11.34
CA GLN A 34 2.50 -3.46 -10.69
C GLN A 34 2.63 -3.11 -9.21
N LEU A 35 3.66 -3.60 -8.52
CA LEU A 35 3.95 -3.17 -7.14
C LEU A 35 4.27 -1.66 -7.07
N MET A 36 5.04 -1.14 -8.03
CA MET A 36 5.31 0.30 -8.13
C MET A 36 4.05 1.12 -8.43
N HIS A 37 3.16 0.62 -9.31
CA HIS A 37 1.87 1.25 -9.57
C HIS A 37 0.95 1.22 -8.35
N PHE A 38 0.90 0.10 -7.64
CA PHE A 38 0.15 -0.06 -6.40
C PHE A 38 0.61 0.94 -5.34
N LYS A 39 1.93 1.02 -5.13
CA LYS A 39 2.57 2.02 -4.27
C LYS A 39 2.12 3.44 -4.61
N ALA A 40 2.31 3.85 -5.86
CA ALA A 40 2.00 5.21 -6.30
C ALA A 40 0.53 5.56 -6.10
N GLN A 41 -0.39 4.61 -6.31
CA GLN A 41 -1.81 4.83 -6.06
C GLN A 41 -2.16 4.93 -4.58
N ILE A 42 -1.52 4.14 -3.71
CA ILE A 42 -1.71 4.27 -2.27
C ILE A 42 -1.20 5.63 -1.80
N GLU A 43 -0.01 6.06 -2.21
CA GLU A 43 0.56 7.36 -1.84
C GLU A 43 -0.22 8.54 -2.42
N ALA A 44 -0.94 8.36 -3.53
CA ALA A 44 -1.85 9.38 -4.06
C ALA A 44 -3.16 9.45 -3.28
N LYS A 45 -3.65 8.30 -2.78
CA LYS A 45 -4.91 8.19 -2.01
C LYS A 45 -4.71 8.43 -0.51
N THR A 46 -3.48 8.34 -0.02
CA THR A 46 -3.12 8.44 1.39
C THR A 46 -2.03 9.49 1.54
N ALA A 47 -2.05 10.30 2.61
CA ALA A 47 -0.97 11.23 2.91
C ALA A 47 0.26 10.52 3.50
N CYS A 48 0.61 9.35 2.97
CA CYS A 48 1.68 8.51 3.46
C CYS A 48 2.71 8.32 2.35
N SER A 49 3.99 8.23 2.73
CA SER A 49 5.05 7.88 1.80
C SER A 49 5.68 6.55 2.22
N ILE A 50 5.40 5.51 1.44
CA ILE A 50 5.80 4.15 1.78
C ILE A 50 7.17 3.90 1.14
N PRO A 51 8.21 3.46 1.87
CA PRO A 51 9.46 3.05 1.26
C PRO A 51 9.25 1.81 0.39
N LEU A 52 9.88 1.75 -0.79
CA LEU A 52 9.72 0.59 -1.67
C LEU A 52 10.17 -0.72 -0.99
N GLU A 53 11.24 -0.68 -0.19
CA GLU A 53 11.72 -1.82 0.59
C GLU A 53 10.66 -2.36 1.56
N GLN A 54 9.86 -1.47 2.15
CA GLN A 54 8.79 -1.87 3.08
C GLN A 54 7.69 -2.65 2.35
N LEU A 55 7.41 -2.36 1.09
CA LEU A 55 6.47 -3.12 0.27
C LEU A 55 6.92 -4.56 0.00
N TYR A 56 8.23 -4.81 -0.03
CA TYR A 56 8.78 -6.16 -0.16
C TYR A 56 8.88 -6.90 1.19
N GLN A 57 8.90 -6.18 2.30
CA GLN A 57 8.94 -6.76 3.65
C GLN A 57 7.56 -7.12 4.19
N VAL A 58 6.51 -6.39 3.79
CA VAL A 58 5.14 -6.73 4.17
C VAL A 58 4.70 -8.01 3.50
N SER A 59 4.07 -8.89 4.27
CA SER A 59 3.57 -10.15 3.72
C SER A 59 2.17 -10.00 3.14
N SER A 60 1.32 -9.08 3.62
CA SER A 60 -0.07 -8.94 3.16
C SER A 60 -0.62 -7.51 3.26
N ILE A 61 -1.78 -7.27 2.63
CA ILE A 61 -2.48 -5.97 2.67
C ILE A 61 -2.85 -5.56 4.10
N ARG A 62 -3.24 -6.51 4.95
CA ARG A 62 -3.54 -6.27 6.37
C ARG A 62 -2.31 -5.76 7.12
N GLN A 63 -1.15 -6.37 6.89
CA GLN A 63 0.10 -5.90 7.49
C GLN A 63 0.47 -4.50 7.00
N LEU A 64 0.34 -4.25 5.70
CA LEU A 64 0.60 -2.92 5.14
C LEU A 64 -0.32 -1.85 5.75
N ALA A 65 -1.61 -2.15 5.94
CA ALA A 65 -2.56 -1.24 6.59
C ALA A 65 -2.16 -0.90 8.03
N ALA A 66 -1.63 -1.87 8.77
CA ALA A 66 -1.16 -1.67 10.14
C ALA A 66 0.12 -0.83 10.22
N LEU A 67 0.98 -0.88 9.20
CA LEU A 67 2.23 -0.12 9.14
C LEU A 67 2.06 1.29 8.56
N LEU A 68 1.02 1.50 7.74
CA LEU A 68 0.72 2.77 7.07
C LEU A 68 0.76 4.02 7.98
N PRO A 69 0.23 3.99 9.22
CA PRO A 69 0.30 5.13 10.13
C PRO A 69 1.74 5.56 10.48
N GLN A 70 2.70 4.65 10.41
CA GLN A 70 4.12 4.93 10.68
C GLN A 70 4.79 5.72 9.54
N PHE A 71 4.17 5.68 8.35
CA PHE A 71 4.62 6.37 7.14
C PHE A 71 3.80 7.62 6.83
N ALA A 72 2.87 7.98 7.72
CA ALA A 72 2.12 9.22 7.60
C ALA A 72 3.11 10.38 7.52
N LEU A 73 3.00 11.17 6.46
CA LEU A 73 3.80 12.38 6.33
C LEU A 73 3.37 13.29 7.48
N ASN A 74 4.24 13.42 8.49
CA ASN A 74 4.06 14.42 9.52
C ASN A 74 4.29 15.75 8.83
N VAL A 75 3.21 16.37 8.33
CA VAL A 75 3.25 17.72 7.77
C VAL A 75 3.50 18.65 8.93
N THR A 76 4.76 18.75 9.35
CA THR A 76 5.24 19.89 10.11
C THR A 76 5.22 21.02 9.09
N PHE A 77 4.13 21.78 9.08
CA PHE A 77 4.10 23.08 8.42
C PHE A 77 5.20 23.90 9.10
N GLY A 78 6.38 23.90 8.49
CA GLY A 78 7.40 24.90 8.74
C GLY A 78 6.81 26.23 8.28
N ASP A 79 6.39 27.01 9.26
CA ASP A 79 6.33 28.47 9.24
C ASP A 79 7.32 29.07 8.23
N ILE A 80 6.79 29.60 7.12
CA ILE A 80 7.44 30.58 6.23
C ILE A 80 6.39 31.55 5.71
#